data_AF-A0A2N2GGE6-F1
#
_entry.id   AF-A0A2N2GGE6-F1
#
_cell.length_a   1.000
_cell.length_b   1.000
_cell.length_c   1.000
_cell.angle_alpha   90.00
_cell.angle_beta   90.00
_cell.angle_gamma   90.00
#
_symmetry.space_group_name_H-M   'P 1'
#
loop_
_entity.id
_entity.type
_entity.pdbx_description
1 polymer ?
#
loop_
_entity_poly.entity_id
_entity_poly.type
_entity_poly.pdbx_seq_one_letter_code
_entity_poly.pdbx_strand_id
1 'polypeptide(L)'
;MMVKRIRLFIAIGAALGILHFAVCLFMFFIVQNSTDGQAGFVWFLLMQLDFPTVGIAYRLLGSTQPMLALVDWWYSVGNNQGPNIRALILIGLFGSLHWFVIGATVTWVLEKLCRRKPVGLGLTDQKG
;
A
#
# COMPACT_ATOMS: atom_id res chain seq x y z
N MET A 1 -17.60 -6.61 -21.98
CA MET A 1 -17.05 -7.42 -20.86
C MET A 1 -15.74 -6.88 -20.32
N MET A 2 -14.80 -6.43 -21.17
CA MET A 2 -13.50 -5.88 -20.77
C MET A 2 -13.59 -4.65 -19.83
N VAL A 3 -14.48 -3.70 -20.12
CA VAL A 3 -14.65 -2.47 -19.32
C VAL A 3 -15.03 -2.76 -17.86
N LYS A 4 -15.91 -3.75 -17.61
CA LYS A 4 -16.30 -4.12 -16.23
C LYS A 4 -15.12 -4.67 -15.42
N ARG A 5 -14.19 -5.38 -16.07
CA ARG A 5 -12.99 -5.96 -15.43
C ARG A 5 -11.97 -4.90 -15.07
N ILE A 6 -11.72 -3.96 -16.00
CA ILE A 6 -10.83 -2.82 -15.75
C ILE A 6 -11.37 -1.98 -14.59
N ARG A 7 -12.69 -1.75 -14.53
CA ARG A 7 -13.31 -1.03 -13.41
C ARG A 7 -13.12 -1.76 -12.07
N LEU A 8 -13.31 -3.08 -12.03
CA LEU A 8 -13.10 -3.87 -10.81
C LEU A 8 -11.64 -3.83 -10.35
N PHE A 9 -10.70 -3.98 -11.28
CA PHE A 9 -9.27 -3.88 -11.03
C PHE A 9 -8.88 -2.53 -10.42
N ILE A 10 -9.35 -1.43 -11.02
CA ILE A 10 -9.10 -0.08 -10.52
C ILE A 10 -9.76 0.11 -9.15
N ALA A 11 -11.00 -0.36 -8.96
CA ALA A 11 -11.72 -0.19 -7.71
C ALA A 11 -11.04 -0.91 -6.53
N ILE A 12 -10.63 -2.17 -6.70
CA ILE A 12 -9.97 -2.94 -5.63
C ILE A 12 -8.58 -2.36 -5.35
N GLY A 13 -7.80 -2.05 -6.39
CA GLY A 13 -6.51 -1.39 -6.22
C GLY A 13 -6.64 -0.05 -5.47
N ALA A 14 -7.58 0.79 -5.89
CA ALA A 14 -7.83 2.08 -5.24
C ALA A 14 -8.28 1.91 -3.79
N ALA A 15 -9.17 0.96 -3.49
CA ALA A 15 -9.63 0.70 -2.14
C ALA A 15 -8.47 0.32 -1.20
N LEU A 16 -7.58 -0.59 -1.63
CA LEU A 16 -6.40 -0.95 -0.84
C LEU A 16 -5.41 0.21 -0.70
N GLY A 17 -5.15 0.96 -1.77
CA GLY A 17 -4.28 2.13 -1.72
C GLY A 17 -4.80 3.23 -0.79
N ILE A 18 -6.12 3.50 -0.80
CA ILE A 18 -6.76 4.47 0.09
C ILE A 18 -6.71 3.98 1.54
N LEU A 19 -7.03 2.71 1.79
CA LEU A 19 -6.98 2.12 3.12
C LEU A 19 -5.58 2.23 3.73
N HIS A 20 -4.55 1.87 2.96
CA HIS A 20 -3.15 2.03 3.33
C HIS A 20 -2.81 3.48 3.71
N PHE A 21 -3.18 4.43 2.85
CA PHE A 21 -2.90 5.86 3.09
C PHE A 21 -3.57 6.36 4.36
N ALA A 22 -4.83 5.96 4.58
CA ALA A 22 -5.60 6.34 5.75
C ALA A 22 -4.98 5.80 7.04
N VAL A 23 -4.52 4.53 7.04
CA VAL A 23 -3.80 3.94 8.17
C VAL A 23 -2.48 4.66 8.42
N CYS A 24 -1.73 4.98 7.37
CA CYS A 24 -0.49 5.76 7.47
C CYS A 24 -0.74 7.15 8.06
N LEU A 25 -1.75 7.88 7.60
CA LEU A 25 -2.11 9.19 8.15
C LEU A 25 -2.53 9.09 9.63
N PHE A 26 -3.40 8.13 9.95
CA PHE A 26 -3.86 7.91 11.31
C PHE A 26 -2.71 7.63 12.27
N MET A 27 -1.83 6.69 11.90
CA MET A 27 -0.64 6.36 12.69
C MET A 27 0.34 7.54 12.78
N PHE A 28 0.51 8.30 11.69
CA PHE A 28 1.38 9.47 11.68
C PHE A 28 0.91 10.49 12.72
N PHE A 29 -0.39 10.81 12.75
CA PHE A 29 -0.93 11.72 13.76
C PHE A 29 -0.82 11.17 15.18
N ILE A 30 -1.03 9.86 15.39
CA ILE A 30 -0.81 9.24 16.71
C ILE A 30 0.63 9.46 17.18
N VAL A 31 1.62 9.16 16.34
CA VAL A 31 3.03 9.32 16.73
C VAL A 31 3.39 10.78 16.93
N GLN A 32 2.91 11.68 16.05
CA GLN A 32 3.17 13.11 16.17
C GLN A 32 2.56 13.73 17.44
N ASN A 33 1.52 13.14 18.02
CA ASN A 33 0.90 13.61 19.26
C ASN A 33 1.27 12.76 20.49
N SER A 34 2.20 11.82 20.36
CA SER A 34 2.66 10.96 21.45
C SER A 34 4.03 11.39 21.94
N THR A 35 4.24 11.35 23.25
CA THR A 35 5.58 11.43 23.88
C THR A 35 6.15 10.04 24.20
N ASP A 36 5.37 8.98 23.99
CA ASP A 36 5.77 7.59 24.23
C ASP A 36 6.51 7.04 23.00
N GLY A 37 7.75 6.58 23.22
CA GLY A 37 8.57 5.92 22.21
C GLY A 37 7.95 4.63 21.64
N GLN A 38 7.02 3.99 22.36
CA GLN A 38 6.29 2.83 21.86
C GLN A 38 5.49 3.16 20.59
N ALA A 39 4.94 4.39 20.48
CA ALA A 39 4.22 4.81 19.28
C ALA A 39 5.14 4.81 18.04
N GLY A 40 6.37 5.29 18.19
CA GLY A 40 7.39 5.24 17.13
C GLY A 40 7.79 3.82 16.74
N PHE A 41 7.84 2.90 17.70
CA PHE A 41 8.11 1.49 17.42
C PHE A 41 6.95 0.81 16.67
N VAL A 42 5.71 1.05 17.06
CA VAL A 42 4.52 0.53 16.36
C VAL A 42 4.45 1.04 14.93
N TRP A 43 4.77 2.33 14.71
CA TRP A 43 4.95 2.87 13.37
C TRP A 43 5.95 2.02 12.58
N PHE A 44 7.18 1.87 13.09
CA PHE A 44 8.22 1.12 12.38
C PHE A 44 7.80 -0.33 12.05
N LEU A 45 7.19 -1.04 13.00
CA LEU A 45 6.67 -2.40 12.81
C LEU A 45 5.62 -2.45 11.70
N LEU A 46 4.65 -1.53 11.74
CA LEU A 46 3.58 -1.47 10.74
C LEU A 46 4.19 -1.25 9.35
N MET A 47 5.11 -0.29 9.21
CA MET A 47 5.75 -0.02 7.91
C MET A 47 6.52 -1.23 7.36
N GLN A 48 7.23 -1.98 8.22
CA GLN A 48 8.05 -3.11 7.76
C GLN A 48 7.21 -4.30 7.29
N LEU A 49 6.05 -4.52 7.92
CA LEU A 49 5.11 -5.59 7.54
C LEU A 49 4.27 -5.19 6.32
N ASP A 50 3.81 -3.95 6.30
CA ASP A 50 2.83 -3.43 5.34
C ASP A 50 3.48 -3.00 4.02
N PHE A 51 4.70 -2.45 4.07
CA PHE A 51 5.46 -2.01 2.91
C PHE A 51 6.92 -2.50 2.98
N PRO A 52 7.17 -3.80 2.75
CA PRO A 52 8.52 -4.39 2.88
C PRO A 52 9.54 -3.82 1.88
N THR A 53 9.08 -3.10 0.85
CA THR A 53 9.93 -2.39 -0.11
C THR A 53 10.28 -0.95 0.31
N VAL A 54 9.99 -0.56 1.55
CA VAL A 54 10.28 0.78 2.08
C VAL A 54 11.75 1.18 1.89
N GLY A 55 12.70 0.26 2.09
CA GLY A 55 14.13 0.54 1.88
C GLY A 55 14.47 0.96 0.46
N ILE A 56 13.78 0.40 -0.55
CA ILE A 56 13.96 0.78 -1.96
C ILE A 56 13.40 2.18 -2.19
N ALA A 57 12.21 2.48 -1.67
CA ALA A 57 11.60 3.81 -1.79
C ALA A 57 12.50 4.89 -1.16
N TYR A 58 13.06 4.62 0.03
CA TYR A 58 14.02 5.52 0.66
C TYR A 58 15.29 5.72 -0.16
N ARG A 59 15.85 4.65 -0.72
CA ARG A 59 17.08 4.73 -1.52
C ARG A 59 16.88 5.53 -2.81
N LEU A 60 15.73 5.39 -3.46
CA LEU A 60 15.46 6.02 -4.75
C LEU A 60 14.96 7.46 -4.63
N LEU A 61 14.16 7.75 -3.60
CA LEU A 61 13.38 8.99 -3.52
C LEU A 61 13.67 9.80 -2.27
N GLY A 62 14.11 9.14 -1.20
CA GLY A 62 14.35 9.75 0.11
C GLY A 62 15.52 10.73 0.18
N SER A 63 16.41 10.71 -0.82
CA SER A 63 17.59 11.56 -0.96
C SER A 63 17.49 12.61 -2.07
N THR A 64 16.32 12.74 -2.70
CA THR A 64 16.09 13.79 -3.72
C THR A 64 16.05 15.17 -3.06
N GLN A 65 16.55 16.20 -3.75
CA GLN A 65 16.58 17.57 -3.23
C GLN A 65 15.20 18.08 -2.75
N PRO A 66 14.09 17.86 -3.48
CA PRO A 66 12.77 18.24 -2.98
C PRO A 66 12.38 17.54 -1.67
N MET A 67 12.76 16.26 -1.52
CA MET A 67 12.47 15.50 -0.31
C MET A 67 13.29 16.01 0.89
N LEU A 68 14.55 16.36 0.66
CA LEU A 68 15.41 16.95 1.69
C LEU A 68 14.85 18.30 2.15
N ALA A 69 14.49 19.19 1.21
CA ALA A 69 13.87 20.47 1.54
C ALA A 69 12.56 20.33 2.32
N LEU A 70 11.73 19.34 2.00
CA LEU A 70 10.51 19.02 2.75
C LEU A 70 10.82 18.56 4.17
N VAL A 71 11.88 17.77 4.37
CA VAL A 71 12.32 17.32 5.69
C VAL A 71 12.86 18.48 6.52
N ASP A 72 13.67 19.35 5.92
CA ASP A 72 14.21 20.54 6.58
C ASP A 72 13.09 21.49 7.00
N TRP A 73 12.13 21.74 6.11
CA TRP A 73 10.92 22.48 6.45
C TRP A 73 10.15 21.80 7.58
N TRP A 74 9.96 20.48 7.51
CA TRP A 74 9.22 19.75 8.54
C TRP A 74 9.86 19.96 9.91
N TYR A 75 11.18 19.85 10.04
CA TYR A 75 11.87 20.07 11.32
C TYR A 75 11.75 21.51 11.85
N SER A 76 11.36 22.49 11.04
CA SER A 76 11.11 23.86 11.51
C SER A 76 9.78 24.08 12.24
N VAL A 77 8.82 23.14 12.15
CA VAL A 77 7.44 23.33 12.62
C VAL A 77 7.21 22.83 14.06
N GLY A 78 8.23 22.26 14.72
CA GLY A 78 8.13 21.73 16.09
C GLY A 78 7.41 20.39 16.14
N ASN A 79 8.17 19.30 16.13
CA ASN A 79 7.63 17.94 15.94
C ASN A 79 8.15 17.00 17.02
N ASN A 80 7.37 15.97 17.32
CA ASN A 80 7.78 14.90 18.24
C ASN A 80 8.73 13.89 17.56
N GLN A 81 9.46 13.13 18.38
CA GLN A 81 10.36 12.07 17.89
C GLN A 81 9.56 10.97 17.17
N GLY A 82 9.94 10.63 15.95
CA GLY A 82 9.25 9.61 15.16
C GLY A 82 9.35 9.81 13.64
N PRO A 83 8.33 9.41 12.85
CA PRO A 83 8.34 9.58 11.41
C PRO A 83 8.25 11.06 11.03
N ASN A 84 9.15 11.52 10.17
CA ASN A 84 9.06 12.85 9.57
C ASN A 84 8.15 12.85 8.33
N ILE A 85 7.89 14.03 7.75
CA ILE A 85 7.03 14.16 6.57
C ILE A 85 7.51 13.29 5.40
N ARG A 86 8.83 13.08 5.26
CA ARG A 86 9.39 12.17 4.26
C ARG A 86 8.93 10.73 4.49
N ALA A 87 8.86 10.26 5.73
CA ALA A 87 8.34 8.93 6.02
C ALA A 87 6.88 8.80 5.62
N LEU A 88 6.05 9.82 5.89
CA LEU A 88 4.65 9.83 5.45
C LEU A 88 4.51 9.85 3.92
N ILE A 89 5.33 10.63 3.22
CA ILE A 89 5.30 10.66 1.75
C ILE A 89 5.75 9.31 1.17
N LEU A 90 6.89 8.79 1.63
CA LEU A 90 7.45 7.55 1.11
C LEU A 90 6.57 6.36 1.44
N ILE A 91 6.11 6.22 2.68
CA ILE A 91 5.33 5.05 3.04
C ILE A 91 3.85 5.25 2.74
N GLY A 92 3.29 6.43 3.00
CA GLY A 92 1.91 6.74 2.64
C GLY A 92 1.71 6.69 1.13
N LEU A 93 2.35 7.58 0.36
CA LEU A 93 2.05 7.69 -1.07
C LEU A 93 2.61 6.52 -1.90
N PHE A 94 3.88 6.15 -1.71
CA PHE A 94 4.44 5.03 -2.50
C PHE A 94 3.99 3.67 -1.98
N GLY A 95 3.71 3.52 -0.68
CA GLY A 95 3.05 2.33 -0.16
C GLY A 95 1.61 2.19 -0.68
N SER A 96 0.86 3.29 -0.84
CA SER A 96 -0.46 3.24 -1.49
C SER A 96 -0.38 2.80 -2.93
N LEU A 97 0.63 3.25 -3.68
CA LEU A 97 0.86 2.78 -5.05
C LEU A 97 1.21 1.29 -5.07
N HIS A 98 2.01 0.82 -4.11
CA HIS A 98 2.34 -0.60 -3.95
C HIS A 98 1.08 -1.44 -3.69
N TRP A 99 0.24 -1.03 -2.74
CA TRP A 99 -1.01 -1.73 -2.44
C TRP A 99 -2.03 -1.65 -3.57
N PHE A 100 -2.05 -0.55 -4.33
CA PHE A 100 -2.82 -0.46 -5.55
C PHE A 100 -2.42 -1.56 -6.53
N VAL A 101 -1.11 -1.72 -6.78
CA VAL A 101 -0.57 -2.77 -7.67
C VAL A 101 -0.85 -4.18 -7.14
N ILE A 102 -0.79 -4.40 -5.81
CA ILE A 102 -1.19 -5.68 -5.21
C ILE A 102 -2.66 -5.96 -5.47
N GLY A 103 -3.57 -5.03 -5.17
CA GLY A 103 -5.02 -5.21 -5.35
C GLY A 103 -5.39 -5.50 -6.80
N ALA A 104 -4.78 -4.74 -7.70
CA ALA A 104 -4.81 -4.97 -9.13
C ALA A 104 -4.39 -6.41 -9.50
N THR A 105 -3.22 -6.84 -9.03
CA THR A 105 -2.65 -8.16 -9.34
C THR A 105 -3.50 -9.30 -8.79
N VAL A 106 -3.96 -9.19 -7.54
CA VAL A 106 -4.84 -10.18 -6.91
C VAL A 106 -6.15 -10.32 -7.70
N THR A 107 -6.76 -9.20 -8.09
CA THR A 107 -7.97 -9.20 -8.91
C THR A 107 -7.75 -9.95 -10.22
N TRP A 108 -6.63 -9.67 -10.89
CA TRP A 108 -6.27 -10.35 -12.14
C TRP A 108 -6.04 -11.86 -11.97
N VAL A 109 -5.33 -12.28 -10.91
CA VAL A 109 -5.08 -13.70 -10.61
C VAL A 109 -6.39 -14.44 -10.31
N LEU A 110 -7.26 -13.88 -9.46
CA LEU A 110 -8.55 -14.49 -9.12
C LEU A 110 -9.44 -14.63 -10.35
N GLU A 111 -9.51 -13.61 -11.22
CA GLU A 111 -10.23 -13.71 -12.49
C GLU A 111 -9.71 -14.86 -13.36
N LYS A 112 -8.40 -15.07 -13.42
CA LYS A 112 -7.78 -16.13 -14.22
C LYS A 112 -8.07 -17.52 -13.65
N LEU A 113 -8.04 -17.66 -12.32
CA LEU A 113 -8.34 -18.92 -11.63
C LEU A 113 -9.82 -19.30 -11.77
N CYS A 114 -10.74 -18.37 -11.52
CA CYS A 114 -12.19 -18.63 -11.62
C CYS A 114 -12.68 -18.90 -13.05
N ARG A 115 -11.89 -18.56 -14.08
CA ARG A 115 -12.21 -18.87 -15.48
C ARG A 115 -11.71 -20.21 -15.98
N ARG A 116 -10.87 -20.91 -15.21
CA ARG A 116 -10.60 -22.31 -15.49
C ARG A 116 -11.87 -23.08 -15.17
N LYS A 117 -12.72 -23.32 -16.19
CA LYS A 117 -13.79 -24.32 -16.08
C LYS A 117 -13.17 -25.62 -15.57
N PRO A 118 -13.88 -26.41 -14.72
CA PRO A 118 -13.46 -27.77 -14.45
C PRO A 118 -13.28 -28.45 -15.80
N VAL A 119 -12.06 -28.96 -16.05
CA VAL A 119 -11.78 -29.84 -17.18
C VAL A 119 -12.88 -30.89 -17.15
N GLY A 120 -13.66 -30.95 -18.23
CA GLY A 120 -14.85 -31.78 -18.30
C GLY A 120 -14.50 -33.18 -17.82
N LEU A 121 -15.02 -33.56 -16.64
CA LEU A 121 -15.32 -34.95 -16.36
C LEU A 121 -16.30 -35.32 -17.46
N GLY A 122 -15.78 -35.98 -18.50
CA GLY A 122 -16.54 -36.51 -19.60
C GLY A 122 -17.54 -37.51 -19.08
N LEU A 123 -18.69 -37.02 -18.61
CA LEU A 123 -19.89 -37.80 -18.54
C LEU A 123 -20.39 -37.86 -19.98
N THR A 124 -19.84 -38.85 -20.67
CA THR A 124 -20.38 -39.38 -21.92
C THR A 124 -21.86 -39.62 -21.73
N ASP A 125 -22.64 -38.86 -22.49
CA ASP A 125 -24.05 -39.05 -22.73
C ASP A 125 -24.24 -40.45 -23.35
N GLN A 126 -24.39 -41.48 -22.52
CA GLN A 126 -24.89 -42.78 -22.97
C GLN A 126 -26.39 -42.66 -23.15
N LYS A 127 -26.78 -42.26 -24.36
CA LYS A 127 -28.11 -42.51 -24.89
C LYS A 127 -28.30 -44.01 -25.05
N GLY A 128 -29.19 -44.58 -24.23
CA GLY A 128 -29.86 -45.86 -24.45
C GLY A 128 -31.35 -45.58 -24.49
#